data_AF-A0AA96VYE8-F1
#
_entry.id   AF-A0AA96VYE8-F1
#
_cell.length_a   1.000
_cell.length_b   1.000
_cell.length_c   1.000
_cell.angle_alpha   90.00
_cell.angle_beta   90.00
_cell.angle_gamma   90.00
#
_symmetry.space_group_name_H-M   'P 1'
#
loop_
_entity.id
_entity.type
_entity.pdbx_description
1 polymer ?
#
loop_
_entity_poly.entity_id
_entity_poly.type
_entity_poly.pdbx_seq_one_letter_code
_entity_poly.pdbx_strand_id
1 'polypeptide(L)'
;MLRAARGGDTELMIASGDFNLPSGSALYEAVVDAGAWRDPFAAADLPTFHAELLPAGAAAYRVDYLLVHGDPDRYTVTRTELLFTEPVAMPLGGMAYLSDHVAQTATIAVPQTWTSKP
;
A
#
# COMPACT_ATOMS: atom_id res chain seq x y z
N MET A 1 -1.53 0.32 -18.14
CA MET A 1 -2.08 -1.02 -17.87
C MET A 1 -3.23 -1.01 -16.85
N LEU A 2 -3.15 -0.31 -15.72
CA LEU A 2 -4.26 -0.28 -14.73
C LEU A 2 -5.53 0.45 -15.18
N ARG A 3 -5.41 1.48 -16.05
CA ARG A 3 -6.56 2.23 -16.59
C ARG A 3 -7.56 1.37 -17.39
N ALA A 4 -7.11 0.24 -17.93
CA ALA A 4 -7.94 -0.68 -18.72
C ALA A 4 -8.88 -1.54 -17.85
N ALA A 5 -8.64 -1.63 -16.54
CA ALA A 5 -9.50 -2.37 -15.60
C ALA A 5 -10.76 -1.58 -15.19
N ARG A 6 -10.90 -0.33 -15.67
CA ARG A 6 -11.95 0.60 -15.26
C ARG A 6 -13.21 0.47 -16.13
N GLY A 7 -14.39 0.36 -15.49
CA GLY A 7 -15.69 0.61 -16.12
C GLY A 7 -16.03 2.10 -16.16
N GLY A 8 -16.98 2.51 -17.02
CA GLY A 8 -17.39 3.93 -17.13
C GLY A 8 -17.89 4.54 -15.80
N ASP A 9 -18.37 3.68 -14.90
CA ASP A 9 -18.93 3.97 -13.58
C ASP A 9 -17.95 3.75 -12.42
N THR A 10 -16.70 3.34 -12.68
CA THR A 10 -15.72 3.12 -11.60
C THR A 10 -15.22 4.46 -11.07
N GLU A 11 -15.59 4.79 -9.83
CA GLU A 11 -15.24 6.07 -9.19
C GLU A 11 -13.98 5.99 -8.31
N LEU A 12 -13.65 4.78 -7.82
CA LEU A 12 -12.51 4.49 -6.97
C LEU A 12 -11.80 3.24 -7.48
N MET A 13 -10.48 3.31 -7.59
CA MET A 13 -9.60 2.18 -7.90
C MET A 13 -8.50 2.10 -6.84
N ILE A 14 -8.18 0.87 -6.44
CA ILE A 14 -7.08 0.57 -5.53
C ILE A 14 -6.20 -0.44 -6.25
N ALA A 15 -4.91 -0.16 -6.32
CA ALA A 15 -3.90 -1.11 -6.79
C ALA A 15 -2.95 -1.40 -5.63
N SER A 16 -2.81 -2.66 -5.26
CA SER A 16 -1.95 -3.03 -4.13
C SER A 16 -1.21 -4.34 -4.35
N GLY A 17 -0.07 -4.47 -3.67
CA GLY A 17 0.72 -5.70 -3.63
C GLY A 17 2.21 -5.40 -3.67
N ASP A 18 3.00 -6.46 -3.76
CA ASP A 18 4.43 -6.40 -3.98
C ASP A 18 4.72 -6.12 -5.46
N PHE A 19 5.27 -4.95 -5.75
CA PHE A 19 5.64 -4.54 -7.11
C PHE A 19 7.10 -4.87 -7.42
N ASN A 20 7.86 -5.36 -6.43
CA ASN A 20 9.30 -5.61 -6.51
C ASN A 20 10.10 -4.41 -7.03
N LEU A 21 9.61 -3.20 -6.73
CA LEU A 21 10.19 -1.96 -7.20
C LEU A 21 10.48 -1.04 -6.01
N PRO A 22 11.75 -0.66 -5.76
CA PRO A 22 12.06 0.31 -4.73
C PRO A 22 11.41 1.66 -5.00
N SER A 23 10.81 2.26 -3.97
CA SER A 23 10.17 3.58 -4.02
C SER A 23 11.12 4.71 -4.45
N GLY A 24 12.42 4.59 -4.14
CA GLY A 24 13.46 5.53 -4.59
C GLY A 24 13.95 5.33 -6.02
N SER A 25 13.41 4.35 -6.77
CA SER A 25 13.83 4.09 -8.14
C SER A 25 13.16 5.04 -9.15
N ALA A 26 13.80 5.25 -10.30
CA ALA A 26 13.22 6.07 -11.37
C ALA A 26 11.90 5.52 -11.94
N LEU A 27 11.59 4.24 -11.70
CA LEU A 27 10.36 3.61 -12.15
C LEU A 27 9.17 3.91 -11.21
N TYR A 28 9.41 4.43 -10.00
CA TYR A 28 8.33 4.84 -9.09
C TYR A 28 7.42 5.90 -9.72
N GLU A 29 7.99 6.84 -10.48
CA GLU A 29 7.23 7.85 -11.22
C GLU A 29 6.25 7.25 -12.24
N ALA A 30 6.61 6.12 -12.84
CA ALA A 30 5.73 5.39 -13.75
C ALA A 30 4.63 4.63 -12.99
N VAL A 31 4.90 4.20 -11.76
CA VAL A 31 3.91 3.56 -10.87
C VAL A 31 2.85 4.56 -10.43
N VAL A 32 3.24 5.77 -10.02
CA VAL A 32 2.29 6.81 -9.61
C VAL A 32 1.63 7.55 -10.78
N ASP A 33 2.09 7.29 -12.02
CA ASP A 33 1.55 7.87 -13.27
C ASP A 33 1.43 9.41 -13.18
N ALA A 34 2.56 10.06 -12.90
CA ALA A 34 2.65 11.52 -12.70
C ALA A 34 1.67 12.06 -11.62
N GLY A 35 1.46 11.27 -10.56
CA GLY A 35 0.57 11.62 -9.44
C GLY A 35 -0.91 11.32 -9.67
N ALA A 36 -1.28 10.70 -10.79
CA ALA A 36 -2.65 10.22 -11.00
C ALA A 36 -3.05 9.16 -9.96
N TRP A 37 -2.09 8.34 -9.52
CA TRP A 37 -2.24 7.46 -8.37
C TRP A 37 -1.66 8.12 -7.13
N ARG A 38 -2.47 8.24 -6.09
CA ARG A 38 -2.05 8.71 -4.78
C ARG A 38 -1.43 7.55 -4.02
N ASP A 39 -0.22 7.76 -3.53
CA ASP A 39 0.49 6.83 -2.65
C ASP A 39 0.45 7.37 -1.20
N PRO A 40 -0.39 6.80 -0.32
CA PRO A 40 -0.53 7.27 1.06
C PRO A 40 0.74 7.06 1.91
N PHE A 41 1.66 6.21 1.47
CA PHE A 41 2.88 5.86 2.21
C PHE A 41 4.12 6.62 1.73
N ALA A 42 4.01 7.40 0.64
CA ALA A 42 5.13 8.11 0.03
C ALA A 42 5.89 9.04 0.99
N ALA A 43 5.19 9.67 1.93
CA ALA A 43 5.80 10.61 2.86
C ALA A 43 6.65 9.93 3.96
N ALA A 44 6.21 8.77 4.46
CA ALA A 44 6.92 8.02 5.49
C ALA A 44 8.01 7.11 4.89
N ASP A 45 7.72 6.54 3.72
CA ASP A 45 8.61 5.70 2.90
C ASP A 45 9.35 4.60 3.67
N LEU A 46 8.65 3.95 4.59
CA LEU A 46 9.23 2.89 5.42
C LEU A 46 9.36 1.59 4.60
N PRO A 47 10.44 0.82 4.80
CA PRO A 47 10.63 -0.46 4.13
C PRO A 47 9.48 -1.43 4.36
N THR A 48 9.18 -2.24 3.35
CA THR A 48 8.14 -3.27 3.43
C THR A 48 8.70 -4.68 3.44
N PHE A 49 10.02 -4.82 3.45
CA PHE A 49 10.73 -6.07 3.71
C PHE A 49 11.45 -5.99 5.06
N HIS A 50 11.41 -7.04 5.86
CA HIS A 50 12.12 -7.08 7.14
C HIS A 50 13.64 -7.07 6.94
N ALA A 51 14.30 -6.02 7.43
CA ALA A 51 15.74 -5.85 7.25
C ALA A 51 16.56 -6.99 7.90
N GLU A 52 16.06 -7.60 8.97
CA GLU A 52 16.70 -8.72 9.67
C GLU A 52 16.77 -10.00 8.83
N LEU A 53 15.93 -10.10 7.79
CA LEU A 53 15.91 -11.25 6.89
C LEU A 53 16.81 -11.06 5.66
N LEU A 54 17.39 -9.87 5.49
CA LEU A 54 18.26 -9.57 4.36
C LEU A 54 19.69 -10.11 4.58
N PRO A 55 20.41 -10.42 3.48
CA PRO A 55 21.85 -10.66 3.55
C PRO A 55 22.60 -9.49 4.19
N ALA A 56 23.70 -9.81 4.87
CA ALA A 56 24.53 -8.79 5.51
C ALA A 56 24.99 -7.71 4.51
N GLY A 57 24.73 -6.45 4.84
CA GLY A 57 25.08 -5.30 4.00
C GLY A 57 24.04 -4.92 2.95
N ALA A 58 22.95 -5.68 2.79
CA ALA A 58 21.82 -5.27 1.97
C ALA A 58 20.93 -4.25 2.71
N ALA A 59 20.25 -3.40 1.94
CA ALA A 59 19.30 -2.41 2.45
C ALA A 59 17.87 -2.85 2.15
N ALA A 60 16.96 -2.63 3.10
CA ALA A 60 15.55 -2.83 2.91
C ALA A 60 14.93 -1.59 2.24
N TYR A 61 13.97 -1.83 1.34
CA TYR A 61 13.25 -0.79 0.61
C TYR A 61 11.75 -1.00 0.73
N ARG A 62 10.97 0.04 0.44
CA ARG A 62 9.54 -0.10 0.19
C ARG A 62 9.34 -0.61 -1.23
N VAL A 63 8.82 -1.83 -1.34
CA VAL A 63 8.54 -2.50 -2.63
C VAL A 63 7.07 -2.91 -2.75
N ASP A 64 6.34 -2.89 -1.64
CA ASP A 64 4.89 -3.04 -1.60
C ASP A 64 4.22 -1.67 -1.65
N TYR A 65 3.13 -1.62 -2.39
CA TYR A 65 2.36 -0.41 -2.60
C TYR A 65 0.89 -0.65 -2.30
N LEU A 66 0.23 0.42 -1.84
CA LEU A 66 -1.22 0.57 -1.82
C LEU A 66 -1.53 1.92 -2.43
N LEU A 67 -1.92 1.91 -3.70
CA LEU A 67 -2.15 3.09 -4.52
C LEU A 67 -3.64 3.34 -4.68
N VAL A 68 -4.05 4.59 -4.59
CA VAL A 68 -5.45 5.01 -4.67
C VAL A 68 -5.65 5.96 -5.83
N HIS A 69 -6.56 5.62 -6.75
CA HIS A 69 -6.97 6.49 -7.85
C HIS A 69 -8.47 6.77 -7.76
N GLY A 70 -8.84 8.05 -7.85
CA GLY A 70 -10.20 8.55 -7.67
C GLY A 70 -10.17 9.96 -7.09
N ASP A 71 -11.33 10.60 -7.00
CA ASP A 71 -11.47 11.94 -6.43
C ASP A 71 -10.94 11.96 -4.97
N PRO A 72 -9.92 12.78 -4.66
CA PRO A 72 -9.30 12.81 -3.34
C PRO A 72 -10.19 13.38 -2.23
N ASP A 73 -11.10 14.30 -2.58
CA ASP A 73 -12.03 14.92 -1.62
C ASP A 73 -13.19 13.96 -1.32
N ARG A 74 -13.57 13.15 -2.31
CA ARG A 74 -14.62 12.13 -2.16
C ARG A 74 -14.11 10.84 -1.49
N TYR A 75 -12.87 10.45 -1.79
CA TYR A 75 -12.22 9.22 -1.29
C TYR A 75 -10.92 9.58 -0.58
N THR A 76 -11.07 10.28 0.53
CA THR A 76 -9.96 10.70 1.38
C THR A 76 -9.39 9.50 2.12
N VAL A 77 -8.07 9.36 2.11
CA VAL A 77 -7.38 8.40 2.96
C VAL A 77 -7.28 9.00 4.36
N THR A 78 -7.95 8.39 5.33
CA THR A 78 -8.07 8.94 6.68
C THR A 78 -7.07 8.35 7.67
N ARG A 79 -6.50 7.18 7.35
CA ARG A 79 -5.52 6.49 8.19
C ARG A 79 -4.66 5.56 7.34
N THR A 80 -3.38 5.45 7.69
CA THR A 80 -2.42 4.53 7.11
C THR A 80 -1.65 3.84 8.22
N GLU A 81 -1.47 2.52 8.14
CA GLU A 81 -0.72 1.76 9.14
C GLU A 81 0.09 0.65 8.49
N LEU A 82 1.16 0.25 9.18
CA LEU A 82 1.90 -0.98 8.92
C LEU A 82 1.47 -2.05 9.92
N LEU A 83 1.27 -3.27 9.43
CA LEU A 83 0.95 -4.44 10.24
C LEU A 83 2.04 -5.49 10.12
N PHE A 84 2.16 -6.33 11.15
CA PHE A 84 3.14 -7.42 11.21
C PHE A 84 4.59 -6.94 11.17
N THR A 85 4.86 -5.76 11.75
CA THR A 85 6.21 -5.17 11.80
C THR A 85 7.14 -5.92 12.76
N GLU A 86 6.59 -6.68 13.70
CA GLU A 86 7.32 -7.39 14.75
C GLU A 86 7.17 -8.90 14.61
N PRO A 87 8.17 -9.69 15.03
CA PRO A 87 8.04 -11.13 15.07
C PRO A 87 7.00 -11.54 16.14
N VAL A 88 6.33 -12.66 15.91
CA VAL A 88 5.33 -13.23 16.81
C VAL A 88 5.80 -14.57 17.39
N ALA A 89 5.25 -14.93 18.54
CA ALA A 89 5.52 -16.22 19.16
C ALA A 89 4.88 -17.36 18.35
N MET A 90 5.67 -18.39 18.04
CA MET A 90 5.21 -19.53 17.24
C MET A 90 4.69 -20.67 18.13
N PRO A 91 3.69 -21.47 17.67
CA PRO A 91 3.11 -22.57 18.47
C PRO A 91 4.13 -23.62 18.95
N LEU A 92 5.22 -23.82 18.20
CA LEU A 92 6.28 -24.78 18.51
C LEU A 92 7.47 -24.15 19.26
N GLY A 93 7.33 -22.89 19.71
CA GLY A 93 8.38 -22.11 20.37
C GLY A 93 9.18 -21.21 19.40
N GLY A 94 9.83 -20.19 19.97
CA GLY A 94 10.59 -19.18 19.22
C GLY A 94 9.76 -18.00 18.74
N MET A 95 10.46 -16.99 18.20
CA MET A 95 9.89 -15.79 17.59
C MET A 95 10.17 -15.83 16.08
N ALA A 96 9.16 -15.54 15.26
CA ALA A 96 9.31 -15.46 13.81
C ALA A 96 8.38 -14.40 13.22
N TYR A 97 8.78 -13.79 12.11
CA TYR A 97 7.87 -12.95 11.33
C TYR A 97 6.83 -13.82 10.60
N LEU A 98 5.62 -13.29 10.45
CA LEU A 98 4.52 -13.98 9.76
C LEU A 98 4.70 -14.03 8.23
N SER A 99 5.44 -13.06 7.70
CA SER A 99 5.91 -12.96 6.33
C SER A 99 7.26 -12.25 6.38
N ASP A 100 8.06 -12.40 5.34
CA ASP A 100 9.22 -11.57 5.08
C ASP A 100 8.87 -10.12 4.72
N HIS A 101 7.60 -9.86 4.36
CA HIS A 101 7.06 -8.54 4.11
C HIS A 101 6.20 -8.00 5.26
N VAL A 102 6.22 -6.68 5.43
CA VAL A 102 5.36 -5.89 6.30
C VAL A 102 4.13 -5.45 5.52
N ALA A 103 2.94 -5.69 6.08
CA ALA A 103 1.69 -5.35 5.39
C ALA A 103 1.36 -3.86 5.51
N GLN A 104 0.93 -3.24 4.42
CA GLN A 104 0.37 -1.89 4.39
C GLN A 104 -1.15 -1.91 4.49
N THR A 105 -1.72 -1.01 5.28
CA THR A 105 -3.17 -0.82 5.37
C THR A 105 -3.55 0.65 5.25
N ALA A 106 -4.64 0.92 4.54
CA ALA A 106 -5.19 2.26 4.42
C ALA A 106 -6.70 2.23 4.67
N THR A 107 -7.20 3.19 5.46
CA THR A 107 -8.62 3.46 5.62
C THR A 107 -9.03 4.56 4.67
N ILE A 108 -10.01 4.28 3.81
CA ILE A 108 -10.50 5.21 2.79
C ILE A 108 -11.94 5.56 3.13
N ALA A 109 -12.26 6.85 3.26
CA ALA A 109 -13.62 7.31 3.41
C ALA A 109 -14.40 7.01 2.12
N VAL A 110 -15.60 6.43 2.28
CA VAL A 110 -16.52 6.19 1.16
C VAL A 110 -17.76 7.03 1.43
N PRO A 111 -18.22 7.85 0.46
CA PRO A 111 -19.43 8.64 0.62
C PRO A 111 -20.61 7.73 0.91
N GLN A 112 -21.37 8.04 1.96
CA GLN A 112 -22.63 7.36 2.18
C GLN A 112 -23.63 7.80 1.11
N THR A 113 -24.03 6.89 0.23
CA THR A 113 -25.17 7.13 -0.65
C THR A 113 -26.43 7.09 0.20
N TRP A 114 -26.92 8.24 0.63
CA TRP A 114 -28.18 8.34 1.36
C TRP A 114 -29.34 8.24 0.35
N THR A 115 -29.90 7.03 0.18
CA THR A 115 -31.20 6.87 -0.48
C THR A 115 -32.30 7.07 0.54
N SER A 116 -32.66 8.32 0.84
CA SER A 116 -33.98 8.61 1.42
C SER A 116 -35.00 8.58 0.28
N LYS A 117 -35.83 7.53 0.22
CA LYS A 117 -37.06 7.56 -0.57
C LYS A 117 -38.14 8.25 0.28
N PRO A 118 -38.88 9.25 -0.24
CA PRO A 118 -40.08 9.76 0.42
C PRO A 118 -41.18 8.69 0.51
#